data_AF-A0A2S3QTK9-F1
#
_entry.id   AF-A0A2S3QTK9-F1
#
_cell.length_a   1.000
_cell.length_b   1.000
_cell.length_c   1.000
_cell.angle_alpha   90.00
_cell.angle_beta   90.00
_cell.angle_gamma   90.00
#
_symmetry.space_group_name_H-M   'P 1'
#
loop_
_entity.id
_entity.type
_entity.pdbx_description
1 polymer ?
#
loop_
_entity_poly.entity_id
_entity_poly.type
_entity_poly.pdbx_seq_one_letter_code
_entity_poly.pdbx_strand_id
1 'polypeptide(L)'
;MLTIGIQNNILTLFVYLIVVQIPMIITYIFAKDLGISNLWLYFVCLIIGLRIAFFKDQHFKKKIESKLFKQLQLKNGKSPSKSEIVKALNLTISLRDIIFFGNLIIVLILTAIFNQF
;
A
#
# COMPACT_ATOMS: atom_id res chain seq x y z
N MET A 1 4.59 5.53 -17.62
CA MET A 1 4.12 4.29 -16.98
C MET A 1 4.01 4.45 -15.47
N LEU A 2 4.93 5.19 -14.83
CA LEU A 2 4.87 5.50 -13.40
C LEU A 2 3.52 6.08 -12.93
N THR A 3 2.97 7.08 -13.63
CA THR A 3 1.68 7.70 -13.30
C THR A 3 0.52 6.70 -13.24
N ILE A 4 0.51 5.73 -14.16
CA ILE A 4 -0.50 4.67 -14.23
C ILE A 4 -0.35 3.73 -13.03
N GLY A 5 0.89 3.36 -12.69
CA GLY A 5 1.20 2.56 -11.51
C GLY A 5 0.77 3.25 -10.21
N ILE A 6 1.00 4.55 -10.07
CA ILE A 6 0.57 5.34 -8.91
C ILE A 6 -0.97 5.40 -8.83
N GLN A 7 -1.65 5.74 -9.93
CA GLN A 7 -3.11 5.79 -9.97
C GLN A 7 -3.77 4.46 -9.59
N ASN A 8 -3.13 3.35 -9.90
CA ASN A 8 -3.66 2.02 -9.58
C ASN A 8 -3.37 1.59 -8.13
N ASN A 9 -2.43 2.24 -7.45
CA ASN A 9 -2.10 2.00 -6.04
C ASN A 9 -2.59 3.10 -5.09
N ILE A 10 -3.27 4.14 -5.60
CA ILE A 10 -3.72 5.27 -4.77
C ILE A 10 -4.68 4.82 -3.67
N LEU A 11 -5.57 3.87 -3.97
CA LEU A 11 -6.49 3.30 -3.00
C LEU A 11 -5.70 2.56 -1.90
N THR A 12 -4.65 1.83 -2.26
CA THR A 12 -3.78 1.13 -1.31
C THR A 12 -3.08 2.10 -0.37
N LEU A 13 -2.52 3.19 -0.91
CA LEU A 13 -1.94 4.26 -0.10
C LEU A 13 -2.96 4.86 0.87
N PHE A 14 -4.16 5.15 0.38
CA PHE A 14 -5.22 5.75 1.19
C PHE A 14 -5.69 4.82 2.31
N VAL A 15 -5.83 3.52 2.03
CA VAL A 15 -6.16 2.51 3.05
C VAL A 15 -5.10 2.47 4.14
N TYR A 16 -3.81 2.42 3.80
CA TYR A 16 -2.76 2.45 4.83
C TYR A 16 -2.76 3.75 5.62
N LEU A 17 -2.95 4.89 4.96
CA LEU A 17 -3.00 6.19 5.64
C LEU A 17 -4.14 6.25 6.68
N ILE A 18 -5.36 5.85 6.29
CA ILE A 18 -6.54 5.97 7.15
C ILE A 18 -6.62 4.86 8.18
N VAL A 19 -6.30 3.62 7.81
CA VAL A 19 -6.52 2.45 8.68
C VAL A 19 -5.32 2.22 9.60
N VAL A 20 -4.13 2.65 9.21
CA VAL A 20 -2.91 2.42 9.99
C VAL A 20 -2.36 3.73 10.52
N GLN A 21 -1.95 4.66 9.65
CA GLN A 21 -1.13 5.80 10.07
C GLN A 21 -1.90 6.78 10.99
N ILE A 22 -3.14 7.14 10.64
CA ILE A 22 -3.96 8.03 11.47
C ILE A 22 -4.26 7.41 12.85
N PRO A 23 -4.80 6.18 12.95
CA PRO A 23 -5.01 5.52 14.25
C PRO A 23 -3.72 5.35 15.04
N MET A 24 -2.59 5.08 14.38
CA MET A 24 -1.30 4.97 15.03
C MET A 24 -0.87 6.28 15.69
N ILE A 25 -0.94 7.40 14.96
CA ILE A 25 -0.60 8.71 15.52
C ILE A 25 -1.52 9.04 16.71
N ILE A 26 -2.83 8.83 16.56
CA ILE A 26 -3.81 9.09 17.62
C ILE A 26 -3.47 8.24 18.86
N THR A 27 -3.34 6.93 18.71
CA THR A 27 -3.07 6.02 19.83
C THR A 27 -1.74 6.34 20.50
N TYR A 28 -0.70 6.71 19.74
CA TYR A 28 0.61 7.05 20.30
C TYR A 28 0.62 8.34 21.11
N ILE A 29 -0.19 9.33 20.72
CA ILE A 29 -0.37 10.56 21.50
C ILE A 29 -0.97 10.23 22.88
N PHE A 30 -1.98 9.37 22.94
CA PHE A 30 -2.65 8.99 24.20
C PHE A 30 -1.97 7.84 24.95
N ALA A 31 -1.08 7.07 24.31
CA ALA A 31 -0.45 5.89 24.90
C ALA A 31 0.33 6.21 26.16
N LYS A 32 0.97 7.38 26.22
CA LYS A 32 1.74 7.84 27.38
C LYS A 32 0.84 8.02 28.61
N ASP A 33 -0.38 8.52 28.42
CA ASP A 33 -1.34 8.76 29.50
C ASP A 33 -2.02 7.46 29.95
N LEU A 34 -2.10 6.46 29.06
CA LEU A 34 -2.72 5.16 29.33
C LEU A 34 -1.74 4.10 29.84
N GLY A 35 -0.43 4.37 29.84
CA GLY A 35 0.61 3.43 30.29
C GLY A 35 0.74 2.18 29.40
N ILE A 36 0.29 2.26 28.14
CA ILE A 36 0.32 1.13 27.21
C ILE A 36 1.68 1.12 26.49
N SER A 37 2.36 -0.02 26.51
CA SER A 37 3.60 -0.26 25.77
C SER A 37 3.38 -1.19 24.58
N ASN A 38 4.37 -1.31 23.69
CA ASN A 38 4.38 -2.28 22.58
C ASN A 38 3.25 -2.14 21.55
N LEU A 39 2.57 -0.98 21.48
CA LEU A 39 1.51 -0.73 20.49
C LEU A 39 1.98 -0.90 19.04
N TRP A 40 3.28 -0.79 18.79
CA TRP A 40 3.87 -1.04 17.47
C TRP A 40 3.56 -2.45 16.94
N LEU A 41 3.51 -3.47 17.82
CA LEU A 41 3.19 -4.84 17.44
C LEU A 41 1.79 -4.93 16.83
N TYR A 42 0.82 -4.23 17.42
CA TYR A 42 -0.54 -4.17 16.91
C TYR A 42 -0.58 -3.60 15.49
N PHE A 43 0.12 -2.48 15.24
CA PHE A 43 0.15 -1.84 13.92
C PHE A 43 0.91 -2.67 12.88
N VAL A 44 1.98 -3.36 13.26
CA VAL A 44 2.67 -4.31 12.37
C VAL A 44 1.74 -5.47 11.99
N CYS A 45 1.06 -6.07 12.96
CA CYS A 45 0.08 -7.13 12.71
C CYS A 45 -1.07 -6.64 11.81
N LEU A 46 -1.56 -5.42 12.03
CA LEU A 46 -2.60 -4.81 11.20
C LEU A 46 -2.14 -4.62 9.75
N ILE A 47 -0.92 -4.11 9.51
CA ILE A 47 -0.36 -3.97 8.17
C ILE A 47 -0.26 -5.33 7.46
N ILE A 48 0.24 -6.35 8.16
CA ILE A 48 0.36 -7.71 7.60
C ILE A 48 -1.02 -8.30 7.30
N GLY A 49 -1.98 -8.14 8.22
CA GLY A 49 -3.37 -8.57 8.05
C GLY A 49 -4.04 -7.92 6.84
N LEU A 50 -3.87 -6.60 6.69
CA LEU A 50 -4.35 -5.86 5.52
C LEU A 50 -3.74 -6.38 4.22
N ARG A 51 -2.43 -6.69 4.21
CA ARG A 51 -1.75 -7.32 3.05
C ARG A 51 -2.44 -8.61 2.65
N ILE A 52 -2.70 -9.49 3.60
CA ILE A 52 -3.30 -10.81 3.35
C ILE A 52 -4.77 -10.68 2.92
N ALA A 53 -5.55 -9.84 3.60
CA ALA A 53 -6.98 -9.71 3.38
C ALA A 53 -7.34 -9.05 2.05
N PHE A 54 -6.68 -7.94 1.71
CA PHE A 54 -7.07 -7.10 0.56
C PHE A 54 -6.22 -7.33 -0.69
N PHE A 55 -5.04 -7.93 -0.56
CA PHE A 55 -4.06 -8.00 -1.65
C PHE A 55 -3.75 -9.43 -2.11
N LYS A 56 -4.77 -10.30 -2.17
CA LYS A 56 -4.64 -11.60 -2.85
C LYS A 56 -4.20 -11.41 -4.30
N ASP A 57 -2.99 -11.88 -4.62
CA ASP A 57 -2.29 -11.54 -5.85
C ASP A 57 -3.03 -11.88 -7.14
N GLN A 58 -3.77 -12.99 -7.17
CA GLN A 58 -4.47 -13.43 -8.39
C GLN A 58 -5.67 -12.54 -8.74
N HIS A 59 -6.47 -12.13 -7.74
CA HIS A 59 -7.63 -11.28 -7.96
C HIS A 59 -7.21 -9.85 -8.33
N PHE A 60 -6.17 -9.34 -7.65
CA PHE A 60 -5.58 -8.04 -7.97
C PHE A 60 -5.02 -8.01 -9.40
N LYS A 61 -4.24 -9.02 -9.80
CA LYS A 61 -3.67 -9.12 -11.16
C LYS A 61 -4.74 -9.05 -12.24
N LYS A 62 -5.78 -9.88 -12.16
CA LYS A 62 -6.88 -9.89 -13.16
C LYS A 62 -7.59 -8.54 -13.26
N LYS A 63 -7.90 -7.91 -12.12
CA LYS A 63 -8.58 -6.61 -12.08
C LYS A 63 -7.71 -5.48 -12.66
N ILE A 64 -6.42 -5.48 -12.31
CA ILE A 64 -5.46 -4.47 -12.75
C ILE A 64 -5.15 -4.63 -14.24
N GLU A 65 -5.00 -5.85 -14.74
CA GLU A 65 -4.69 -6.14 -16.14
C GLU A 65 -5.77 -5.60 -17.10
N SER A 66 -7.05 -5.86 -16.80
CA SER A 66 -8.17 -5.30 -17.58
C SER A 66 -8.18 -3.77 -17.57
N LYS A 67 -7.86 -3.15 -16.42
CA LYS A 67 -7.78 -1.69 -16.30
C LYS A 67 -6.57 -1.11 -17.04
N LEU A 68 -5.42 -1.78 -16.98
CA LEU A 68 -4.19 -1.40 -17.67
C LEU A 68 -4.35 -1.45 -19.18
N PHE A 69 -5.05 -2.45 -19.71
CA PHE A 69 -5.37 -2.54 -21.13
C PHE A 69 -6.08 -1.26 -21.61
N LYS A 70 -7.17 -0.87 -20.93
CA LYS A 70 -7.93 0.35 -21.26
C LYS A 70 -7.09 1.61 -21.10
N GLN A 71 -6.31 1.73 -20.02
CA GLN A 71 -5.46 2.90 -19.75
C GLN A 71 -4.35 3.06 -20.80
N LEU A 72 -3.73 1.97 -21.23
CA LEU A 72 -2.69 2.00 -22.26
C LEU A 72 -3.29 2.26 -23.66
N GLN A 73 -4.47 1.70 -23.96
CA GLN A 73 -5.17 1.97 -25.22
C GLN A 73 -5.56 3.44 -25.35
N LEU A 74 -6.11 4.04 -24.27
CA LEU A 74 -6.44 5.46 -24.22
C LEU A 74 -5.19 6.34 -24.36
N LYS A 75 -4.07 5.94 -23.76
CA LYS A 75 -2.83 6.73 -23.80
C LYS A 75 -2.13 6.67 -25.15
N ASN A 76 -2.10 5.50 -25.77
CA ASN A 76 -1.30 5.25 -26.98
C ASN A 76 -2.13 5.35 -28.28
N GLY A 77 -3.46 5.49 -28.20
CA GLY A 77 -4.37 5.55 -29.35
C GLY A 77 -4.46 4.25 -30.16
N LYS A 78 -3.82 3.17 -29.68
CA LYS A 78 -3.73 1.86 -30.35
C LYS A 78 -3.78 0.73 -29.32
N SER A 79 -4.17 -0.46 -29.76
CA SER A 79 -4.17 -1.65 -28.89
C SER A 79 -2.77 -1.90 -28.31
N PRO A 80 -2.62 -1.97 -26.97
CA PRO A 80 -1.34 -2.21 -26.35
C PRO A 80 -0.86 -3.64 -26.60
N SER A 81 0.44 -3.80 -26.80
CA SER A 81 1.06 -5.11 -26.95
C SER A 81 1.08 -5.88 -25.62
N LYS A 82 1.13 -7.22 -25.69
CA LYS A 82 1.23 -8.07 -24.49
C LYS A 82 2.44 -7.69 -23.62
N SER A 83 3.56 -7.33 -24.24
CA SER A 83 4.78 -6.93 -23.51
C SER A 83 4.61 -5.62 -22.75
N GLU A 84 3.89 -4.64 -23.29
CA GLU A 84 3.59 -3.37 -22.61
C GLU A 84 2.67 -3.57 -21.40
N ILE A 85 1.65 -4.43 -21.54
CA ILE A 85 0.74 -4.77 -20.45
C ILE A 85 1.50 -5.46 -19.32
N VAL A 86 2.34 -6.44 -19.63
CA VAL A 86 3.18 -7.14 -18.63
C VAL A 86 4.14 -6.18 -17.93
N LYS A 87 4.80 -5.26 -18.68
CA LYS A 87 5.68 -4.24 -18.08
C LYS A 87 4.91 -3.33 -17.12
N ALA A 88 3.74 -2.83 -17.53
CA ALA A 88 2.92 -1.97 -16.69
C ALA A 88 2.36 -2.70 -15.46
N LEU A 89 2.00 -3.98 -15.61
CA LEU A 89 1.54 -4.83 -14.52
C LEU A 89 2.65 -5.06 -13.50
N ASN A 90 3.85 -5.46 -13.94
CA ASN A 90 5.00 -5.67 -13.06
C ASN A 90 5.37 -4.39 -12.31
N LEU A 91 5.35 -3.24 -12.98
CA LEU A 91 5.60 -1.95 -12.33
C LEU A 91 4.54 -1.60 -11.29
N THR A 92 3.26 -1.88 -11.59
CA THR A 92 2.15 -1.63 -10.64
C THR A 92 2.26 -2.52 -9.40
N ILE A 93 2.64 -3.79 -9.57
CA ILE A 93 2.86 -4.73 -8.47
C ILE A 93 4.09 -4.31 -7.64
N SER A 94 5.20 -3.98 -8.30
CA SER A 94 6.42 -3.54 -7.60
C SER A 94 6.17 -2.28 -6.77
N LEU A 95 5.46 -1.28 -7.31
CA LEU A 95 5.06 -0.10 -6.55
C LEU A 95 4.21 -0.44 -5.33
N ARG A 96 3.28 -1.38 -5.46
CA ARG A 96 2.45 -1.84 -4.33
C ARG A 96 3.31 -2.45 -3.22
N ASP A 97 4.29 -3.26 -3.58
CA ASP A 97 5.19 -3.90 -2.62
C ASP A 97 6.09 -2.85 -1.94
N ILE A 98 6.59 -1.86 -2.70
CA ILE A 98 7.32 -0.71 -2.15
C ILE A 98 6.45 0.07 -1.16
N ILE A 99 5.18 0.31 -1.48
CA ILE A 99 4.23 0.99 -0.59
C ILE A 99 4.04 0.20 0.71
N PHE A 100 3.91 -1.12 0.62
CA PHE A 100 3.80 -1.97 1.80
C PHE A 100 5.04 -1.88 2.70
N PHE A 101 6.24 -2.10 2.14
CA PHE A 101 7.47 -2.04 2.91
C PHE A 101 7.73 -0.64 3.46
N GLY A 102 7.43 0.40 2.68
CA GLY A 102 7.48 1.79 3.15
C GLY A 102 6.58 2.03 4.35
N ASN A 103 5.37 1.46 4.37
CA ASN A 103 4.48 1.58 5.54
C ASN A 103 5.02 0.87 6.78
N LEU A 104 5.63 -0.31 6.65
CA LEU A 104 6.30 -0.97 7.77
C LEU A 104 7.44 -0.11 8.34
N ILE A 105 8.24 0.50 7.47
CA ILE A 105 9.32 1.40 7.89
C ILE A 105 8.76 2.63 8.61
N ILE A 106 7.69 3.23 8.09
CA ILE A 106 7.02 4.38 8.73
C ILE A 106 6.53 4.02 10.13
N VAL A 107 5.96 2.82 10.32
CA VAL A 107 5.57 2.34 11.66
C VAL A 107 6.77 2.34 12.60
N LEU A 108 7.88 1.72 12.21
CA LEU A 108 9.08 1.68 13.06
C LEU A 108 9.62 3.08 13.40
N ILE A 109 9.61 4.01 12.42
CA ILE A 109 10.02 5.40 12.63
C ILE A 109 9.10 6.09 13.63
N LEU A 110 7.77 5.97 13.47
CA LEU A 110 6.82 6.55 14.40
C LEU A 110 6.95 5.94 15.80
N THR A 111 7.18 4.62 15.91
CA THR A 111 7.42 3.95 17.19
C THR A 111 8.64 4.53 17.90
N ALA A 112 9.73 4.76 17.17
CA ALA A 112 10.93 5.38 17.70
C ALA A 112 10.68 6.83 18.17
N ILE A 113 9.98 7.64 17.36
CA ILE A 113 9.68 9.04 17.67
C ILE A 113 8.83 9.16 18.96
N PHE A 114 7.86 8.27 19.15
CA PHE A 114 6.97 8.29 20.32
C PHE A 114 7.50 7.47 21.50
N ASN A 115 8.71 6.88 21.39
CA ASN A 115 9.31 6.01 22.41
C ASN A 115 8.37 4.88 22.87
N GLN A 116 7.70 4.25 21.91
CA GLN A 116 6.68 3.21 22.12
C GLN A 116 7.22 1.79 21.89
N PHE A 117 8.54 1.60 22.01
CA PHE A 117 9.16 0.27 22.00
C PHE A 117 8.81 -0.54 23.25
#